data_AF-A0A3D1ZDP9-F1
#
_entry.id   AF-A0A3D1ZDP9-F1
#
_cell.length_a   1.000
_cell.length_b   1.000
_cell.length_c   1.000
_cell.angle_alpha   90.00
_cell.angle_beta   90.00
_cell.angle_gamma   90.00
#
_symmetry.space_group_name_H-M   'P 1'
#
loop_
_entity.id
_entity.type
_entity.pdbx_description
1 polymer ?
#
loop_
_entity_poly.entity_id
_entity_poly.type
_entity_poly.pdbx_seq_one_letter_code
_entity_poly.pdbx_strand_id
1 'polypeptide(L)'
;MPQKVILNHVTRKDVSRIKVWLEDEEVSETWFGRYSYGEPAHLGYHPAEMEEASDEEFQRVFDDPEHQTLSIYAEGEHIGEVHIAIEESLGDGQLSILIGRKDMWHRGFGTA
;
A
#
# COMPACT_ATOMS: atom_id res chain seq x y z
N MET A 1 -2.04 -20.33 -14.36
CA MET A 1 -1.07 -20.55 -13.27
C MET A 1 -1.19 -19.35 -12.34
N PRO A 2 -1.12 -19.50 -11.01
CA PRO A 2 -1.18 -18.36 -10.10
C PRO A 2 0.00 -17.42 -10.39
N GLN A 3 -0.24 -16.11 -10.32
CA GLN A 3 0.85 -15.14 -10.41
C GLN A 3 1.79 -15.34 -9.23
N LYS A 4 3.07 -14.98 -9.41
CA LYS A 4 4.04 -15.02 -8.32
C LYS A 4 4.30 -13.60 -7.84
N VAL A 5 3.96 -13.33 -6.59
CA VAL A 5 4.29 -12.08 -5.90
C VAL A 5 5.29 -12.34 -4.78
N ILE A 6 6.00 -11.30 -4.38
CA ILE A 6 6.89 -11.28 -3.22
C ILE A 6 6.43 -10.09 -2.36
N LEU A 7 6.22 -10.33 -1.08
CA LEU A 7 5.93 -9.28 -0.10
C LEU A 7 7.25 -8.89 0.58
N ASN A 8 7.55 -7.61 0.57
CA ASN A 8 8.75 -7.04 1.18
C ASN A 8 8.37 -5.95 2.18
N HIS A 9 9.27 -5.66 3.13
CA HIS A 9 9.18 -4.44 3.91
C HIS A 9 9.19 -3.21 3.00
N VAL A 10 8.37 -2.23 3.35
CA VAL A 10 8.25 -0.99 2.59
C VAL A 10 9.57 -0.23 2.62
N THR A 11 9.96 0.31 1.47
CA THR A 11 11.10 1.21 1.35
C THR A 11 10.65 2.62 1.05
N ARG A 12 11.50 3.64 1.29
CA ARG A 12 11.19 5.02 0.89
C ARG A 12 10.85 5.15 -0.59
N LYS A 13 11.54 4.38 -1.45
CA LYS A 13 11.26 4.36 -2.89
C LYS A 13 9.86 3.81 -3.21
N ASP A 14 9.36 2.90 -2.39
CA ASP A 14 8.01 2.36 -2.55
C ASP A 14 6.96 3.37 -2.11
N VAL A 15 7.19 4.10 -1.01
CA VAL A 15 6.39 5.26 -0.60
C VAL A 15 6.33 6.32 -1.71
N SER A 16 7.46 6.68 -2.32
CA SER A 16 7.49 7.61 -3.46
C SER A 16 6.62 7.14 -4.62
N ARG A 17 6.56 5.83 -4.89
CA ARG A 17 5.70 5.26 -5.95
C ARG A 17 4.23 5.31 -5.56
N ILE A 18 3.88 5.01 -4.31
CA ILE A 18 2.51 5.12 -3.78
C ILE A 18 2.01 6.55 -3.91
N LYS A 19 2.86 7.54 -3.59
CA LYS A 19 2.56 8.97 -3.80
C LYS A 19 2.20 9.27 -5.24
N VAL A 20 3.02 8.83 -6.20
CA VAL A 20 2.75 9.02 -7.63
C VAL A 20 1.44 8.34 -8.06
N TRP A 21 1.12 7.17 -7.52
CA TRP A 21 -0.14 6.48 -7.79
C TRP A 21 -1.35 7.17 -7.16
N LEU A 22 -1.17 7.78 -5.99
CA LEU A 22 -2.21 8.57 -5.33
C LEU A 22 -2.56 9.84 -6.13
N GLU A 23 -1.58 10.41 -6.84
CA GLU A 23 -1.74 11.57 -7.72
C GLU A 23 -2.31 11.21 -9.11
N ASP A 24 -2.28 9.93 -9.50
CA ASP A 24 -2.88 9.45 -10.75
C ASP A 24 -4.40 9.26 -10.56
N GLU A 25 -5.20 10.01 -11.31
CA GLU A 25 -6.67 10.00 -11.22
C GLU A 25 -7.28 8.60 -11.38
N GLU A 26 -6.83 7.83 -12.36
CA GLU A 26 -7.40 6.50 -12.62
C GLU A 26 -7.00 5.50 -11.54
N VAL A 27 -5.77 5.58 -11.03
CA VAL A 27 -5.32 4.70 -9.94
C VAL A 27 -6.00 5.09 -8.63
N SER A 28 -6.05 6.37 -8.31
CA SER A 28 -6.69 6.91 -7.10
C SER A 28 -8.18 6.58 -7.03
N GLU A 29 -8.92 6.72 -8.13
CA GLU A 29 -10.33 6.37 -8.21
C GLU A 29 -10.62 4.88 -8.05
N THR A 30 -9.66 4.04 -8.44
CA THR A 30 -9.84 2.57 -8.44
C THR A 30 -9.44 1.96 -7.10
N TRP A 31 -8.35 2.42 -6.50
CA TRP A 31 -7.68 1.70 -5.41
C TRP A 31 -7.59 2.45 -4.09
N PHE A 32 -7.76 3.77 -4.09
CA PHE A 32 -7.61 4.57 -2.88
C PHE A 32 -8.96 4.97 -2.29
N GLY A 33 -8.97 5.15 -0.96
CA GLY A 33 -10.11 5.74 -0.28
C GLY A 33 -10.22 7.23 -0.58
N ARG A 34 -11.25 7.89 -0.05
CA ARG A 34 -11.37 9.35 -0.05
C ARG A 34 -11.55 9.86 1.37
N TYR A 35 -10.92 10.98 1.70
CA TYR A 35 -11.26 11.74 2.89
C TYR A 35 -12.64 12.36 2.77
N SER A 36 -13.19 12.85 3.88
CA SER A 36 -14.54 13.43 3.95
C SER A 36 -14.79 14.60 2.99
N TYR A 37 -13.73 15.25 2.48
CA TYR A 37 -13.81 16.35 1.52
C TYR A 37 -13.59 15.93 0.06
N GLY A 38 -13.41 14.63 -0.20
CA GLY A 38 -13.28 14.05 -1.55
C GLY A 38 -11.85 13.83 -2.04
N GLU A 39 -10.84 14.33 -1.34
CA GLU A 39 -9.43 14.09 -1.69
C GLU A 39 -9.06 12.60 -1.55
N PRO A 40 -8.36 12.00 -2.53
CA PRO A 40 -7.84 10.64 -2.41
C PRO A 40 -6.97 10.46 -1.17
N ALA A 41 -7.10 9.29 -0.54
CA ALA A 41 -6.49 9.00 0.75
C ALA A 41 -5.87 7.60 0.75
N HIS A 42 -4.65 7.52 1.24
CA HIS A 42 -4.04 6.25 1.58
C HIS A 42 -4.48 5.81 2.99
N LEU A 43 -4.78 4.52 3.16
CA LEU A 43 -5.43 4.02 4.38
C LEU A 43 -4.49 3.96 5.59
N GLY A 44 -3.19 3.74 5.38
CA GLY A 44 -2.24 3.54 6.47
C GLY A 44 -1.40 4.75 6.87
N TYR A 45 -1.07 5.65 5.93
CA TYR A 45 -0.12 6.74 6.13
C TYR A 45 -0.26 7.81 5.05
N HIS A 46 0.26 9.03 5.25
CA HIS A 46 0.33 10.07 4.22
C HIS A 46 1.62 9.93 3.39
N PRO A 47 1.57 9.55 2.08
CA PRO A 47 2.79 9.24 1.33
C PRO A 47 3.75 10.41 1.16
N ALA A 48 3.24 11.63 1.00
CA ALA A 48 4.08 12.84 0.86
C ALA A 48 4.82 13.19 2.16
N GLU A 49 4.22 12.92 3.32
CA GLU A 49 4.86 13.15 4.63
C GLU A 49 5.85 12.01 4.92
N MET A 50 5.45 10.77 4.65
CA MET A 50 6.25 9.58 4.94
C MET A 50 7.52 9.49 4.09
N GLU A 51 7.51 10.04 2.88
CA GLU A 51 8.70 10.16 2.03
C GLU A 51 9.82 10.95 2.73
N GLU A 52 9.44 12.03 3.42
CA GLU A 52 10.33 12.99 4.10
C GLU A 52 10.49 12.70 5.61
N ALA A 53 9.75 11.72 6.14
CA ALA A 53 9.76 11.38 7.56
C ALA A 53 11.15 10.94 8.04
N SER A 54 11.45 11.16 9.32
CA SER A 54 12.67 10.63 9.95
C SER A 54 12.72 9.10 9.90
N ASP A 55 13.91 8.50 9.99
CA ASP A 55 14.03 7.03 10.04
C ASP A 55 13.29 6.42 11.25
N GLU A 56 13.29 7.11 12.39
CA GLU A 56 12.56 6.69 13.59
C GLU A 56 11.05 6.68 13.35
N GLU A 57 10.52 7.73 12.72
CA GLU A 57 9.10 7.81 12.39
C GLU A 57 8.69 6.78 11.32
N PHE A 58 9.52 6.63 10.28
CA PHE A 58 9.32 5.62 9.25
C PHE A 58 9.25 4.23 9.88
N GLN A 59 10.22 3.90 10.74
CA GLN A 59 10.24 2.63 11.44
C GLN A 59 9.01 2.45 12.33
N ARG A 60 8.62 3.48 13.10
CA ARG A 60 7.44 3.43 13.96
C ARG A 60 6.17 3.11 13.18
N VAL A 61 6.01 3.64 11.96
CA VAL A 61 4.82 3.39 11.13
C VAL A 61 4.85 2.00 10.47
N PHE A 62 6.00 1.55 9.98
CA PHE A 62 6.08 0.29 9.23
C PHE A 62 6.39 -0.95 10.08
N ASP A 63 6.80 -0.77 11.35
CA ASP A 63 7.01 -1.85 12.32
C ASP A 63 5.82 -1.97 13.33
N ASP A 64 4.69 -1.32 13.05
CA ASP A 64 3.47 -1.44 13.85
C ASP A 64 2.86 -2.85 13.70
N PRO A 65 2.79 -3.67 14.77
CA PRO A 65 2.25 -5.02 14.68
C PRO A 65 0.74 -5.05 14.43
N GLU A 66 -0.01 -4.01 14.80
CA GLU A 66 -1.46 -3.90 14.56
C GLU A 66 -1.76 -3.38 13.15
N HIS A 67 -0.81 -2.66 12.54
CA HIS A 67 -0.93 -2.08 11.20
C HIS A 67 0.27 -2.41 10.31
N GLN A 68 0.29 -3.63 9.77
CA GLN A 68 1.38 -4.07 8.90
C GLN A 68 1.15 -3.62 7.46
N THR A 69 2.15 -2.94 6.89
CA THR A 69 2.16 -2.56 5.48
C THR A 69 3.33 -3.20 4.77
N LEU A 70 3.09 -3.87 3.63
CA LEU A 70 4.11 -4.57 2.85
C LEU A 70 4.01 -4.19 1.37
N SER A 71 5.15 -4.02 0.73
CA SER A 71 5.24 -3.77 -0.71
C SER A 71 5.10 -5.07 -1.50
N ILE A 72 4.26 -5.05 -2.53
CA ILE A 72 4.03 -6.16 -3.45
C ILE A 72 4.97 -6.00 -4.65
N TYR A 73 5.80 -7.01 -4.86
CA TYR A 73 6.71 -7.10 -6.00
C TYR A 73 6.33 -8.25 -6.93
N ALA A 74 6.36 -8.00 -8.24
CA ALA A 74 6.30 -9.03 -9.27
C ALA A 74 7.33 -8.72 -10.34
N GLU A 75 7.97 -9.76 -10.89
CA GLU A 75 9.00 -9.62 -11.94
C GLU A 75 10.16 -8.68 -11.55
N GLY A 76 10.43 -8.54 -10.24
CA GLY A 76 11.47 -7.66 -9.71
C GLY A 76 11.07 -6.19 -9.56
N GLU A 77 9.82 -5.85 -9.84
CA GLU A 77 9.31 -4.47 -9.80
C GLU A 77 8.22 -4.32 -8.73
N HIS A 78 8.16 -3.15 -8.10
CA HIS A 78 7.08 -2.79 -7.18
C HIS A 78 5.82 -2.54 -7.99
N ILE A 79 4.75 -3.27 -7.68
CA ILE A 79 3.48 -3.20 -8.41
C ILE A 79 2.33 -2.70 -7.55
N GLY A 80 2.47 -2.71 -6.22
CA GLY A 80 1.36 -2.48 -5.31
C GLY A 80 1.73 -2.62 -3.84
N GLU A 81 0.74 -2.54 -2.97
CA GLU A 81 0.89 -2.58 -1.52
C GLU A 81 -0.21 -3.44 -0.90
N VAL A 82 0.10 -4.10 0.20
CA VAL A 82 -0.88 -4.72 1.08
C VAL A 82 -0.83 -4.08 2.45
N HIS A 83 -1.99 -3.73 2.98
CA HIS A 83 -2.16 -3.21 4.33
C HIS A 83 -3.03 -4.17 5.13
N ILE A 84 -2.54 -4.55 6.31
CA ILE A 84 -3.19 -5.46 7.25
C ILE A 84 -3.43 -4.68 8.53
N ALA A 85 -4.69 -4.51 8.91
CA ALA A 85 -5.07 -3.98 10.20
C ALA A 85 -5.62 -5.13 11.07
N ILE A 86 -5.11 -5.26 12.30
CA ILE A 86 -5.49 -6.31 13.25
C ILE A 86 -6.14 -5.66 14.46
N GLU A 87 -7.37 -6.05 14.77
CA GLU A 87 -8.06 -5.65 16.00
C GLU A 87 -8.08 -6.85 16.95
N GLU A 88 -7.01 -6.97 17.75
CA GLU A 88 -6.82 -8.12 18.64
C GLU A 88 -7.97 -8.28 19.65
N SER A 89 -8.58 -7.17 20.09
CA SER A 89 -9.64 -7.24 21.11
C SER A 89 -10.93 -7.89 20.58
N LEU A 90 -11.15 -7.83 19.26
CA LEU A 90 -12.27 -8.47 18.58
C LEU A 90 -11.88 -9.78 17.90
N GLY A 91 -10.58 -10.05 17.74
CA GLY A 91 -10.07 -11.17 16.94
C GLY A 91 -10.30 -10.99 15.44
N ASP A 92 -10.44 -9.73 15.00
CA ASP A 92 -10.76 -9.36 13.63
C ASP A 92 -9.53 -8.84 12.89
N GLY A 93 -9.53 -8.96 11.56
CA GLY A 93 -8.49 -8.42 10.71
C GLY A 93 -9.07 -7.91 9.39
N GLN A 94 -8.55 -6.78 8.93
CA GLN A 94 -8.87 -6.20 7.63
C GLN A 94 -7.64 -6.29 6.72
N LEU A 95 -7.85 -6.80 5.52
CA LEU A 95 -6.85 -6.86 4.46
C LEU A 95 -7.25 -5.91 3.33
N SER A 96 -6.38 -4.96 3.01
CA SER A 96 -6.53 -4.06 1.87
C SER A 96 -5.39 -4.31 0.89
N ILE A 97 -5.71 -4.46 -0.39
CA ILE A 97 -4.72 -4.69 -1.45
C ILE A 97 -4.88 -3.59 -2.48
N LEU A 98 -3.75 -3.01 -2.87
CA LEU A 98 -3.64 -2.01 -3.93
C LEU A 98 -2.66 -2.51 -4.98
N ILE A 99 -3.03 -2.48 -6.25
CA ILE A 99 -2.11 -2.66 -7.37
C ILE A 99 -2.03 -1.33 -8.10
N GLY A 100 -0.97 -0.56 -7.91
CA GLY A 100 -0.86 0.77 -8.51
C GLY A 100 -0.39 0.77 -9.98
N ARG A 101 0.28 -0.30 -10.42
CA ARG A 101 0.68 -0.45 -11.82
C ARG A 101 -0.48 -0.86 -12.71
N LYS A 102 -0.98 0.09 -13.50
CA LYS A 102 -2.09 -0.10 -14.46
C LYS A 102 -1.86 -1.25 -15.43
N ASP A 103 -0.64 -1.41 -15.93
CA ASP A 103 -0.28 -2.47 -16.87
C ASP A 103 -0.34 -3.89 -16.25
N MET A 104 -0.40 -3.96 -14.92
CA MET A 104 -0.54 -5.20 -14.14
C MET A 104 -1.98 -5.48 -13.70
N TRP A 105 -2.93 -4.59 -13.97
CA TRP A 105 -4.34 -4.80 -13.61
C TRP A 105 -4.96 -5.96 -14.38
N HIS A 106 -5.98 -6.58 -13.78
CA HIS A 106 -6.72 -7.72 -14.35
C HIS A 106 -5.87 -8.96 -14.72
N ARG A 107 -4.63 -9.02 -14.24
CA ARG A 107 -3.73 -10.19 -14.43
C ARG A 107 -3.75 -11.19 -13.28
N GLY A 108 -4.59 -10.95 -12.26
CA GLY A 108 -4.75 -11.82 -11.10
C GLY A 108 -3.77 -11.56 -9.95
N PHE A 109 -2.97 -10.48 -9.99
CA PHE A 109 -2.04 -10.14 -8.91
C PHE A 109 -2.70 -9.79 -7.58
N GLY A 110 -3.94 -9.28 -7.57
CA GLY A 110 -4.67 -9.07 -6.32
C GLY A 110 -5.19 -10.37 -5.67
N THR A 111 -5.17 -11.49 -6.40
CA THR A 111 -5.60 -12.81 -5.89
C THR A 111 -4.44 -13.71 -5.50
N ALA A 112 -3.25 -13.45 -6.07
CA ALA A 112 -2.06 -14.30 -5.94
C ALA A 112 -1.29 -13.99 -4.65
#